data_AF-A0A817YZZ2-F1
#
_entry.id   AF-A0A817YZZ2-F1
#
_cell.length_a   1.000
_cell.length_b   1.000
_cell.length_c   1.000
_cell.angle_alpha   90.00
_cell.angle_beta   90.00
_cell.angle_gamma   90.00
#
_symmetry.space_group_name_H-M   'P 1'
#
loop_
_entity.id
_entity.type
_entity.pdbx_description
1 polymer ?
#
loop_
_entity_poly.entity_id
_entity_poly.type
_entity_poly.pdbx_seq_one_letter_code
_entity_poly.pdbx_strand_id
1 'polypeptide(L)'
;MNAFETELGVLTEIAKAVDEMGWLLPTDVQSEAIPVILDGADVLMAVETGSGKTGAFCLPILQIVHETLRDIQEGNKGPRARKQASASNELKPLQLKFHDRSHGL
;
A
#
# COMPACT_ATOMS: atom_id res chain seq x y z
N MET A 1 1.06 12.38 17.59
CA MET A 1 0.25 11.36 16.91
C MET A 1 -0.73 12.11 16.04
N ASN A 2 -0.55 12.00 14.73
CA ASN A 2 -1.45 12.59 13.74
C ASN A 2 -2.42 11.52 13.20
N ALA A 3 -3.40 11.94 12.41
CA ALA A 3 -4.44 11.05 11.87
C ALA A 3 -3.88 9.90 11.02
N PHE A 4 -2.73 10.11 10.34
CA PHE A 4 -2.08 9.05 9.55
C PHE A 4 -1.68 7.85 10.42
N GLU A 5 -1.14 8.09 11.62
CA GLU A 5 -0.74 7.03 12.55
C GLU A 5 -1.96 6.36 13.20
N THR A 6 -2.91 7.14 13.70
CA THR A 6 -4.00 6.63 14.53
C THR A 6 -5.15 6.04 13.74
N GLU A 7 -5.41 6.52 12.52
CA GLU A 7 -6.57 6.15 11.72
C GLU A 7 -6.21 5.30 10.51
N LEU A 8 -5.04 5.54 9.90
CA LEU A 8 -4.68 4.92 8.62
C LEU A 8 -3.66 3.77 8.74
N GLY A 9 -3.14 3.50 9.94
CA GLY A 9 -2.18 2.42 10.17
C GLY A 9 -0.76 2.70 9.63
N VAL A 10 -0.44 3.97 9.41
CA VAL A 10 0.88 4.40 8.94
C VAL A 10 1.91 4.29 10.07
N LEU A 11 3.11 3.81 9.76
CA LEU A 11 4.24 3.75 10.70
C LEU A 11 4.55 5.12 11.31
N THR A 12 4.90 5.12 12.60
CA THR A 12 5.21 6.32 13.38
C THR A 12 6.27 7.21 12.73
N GLU A 13 7.30 6.64 12.12
CA GLU A 13 8.37 7.39 11.45
C GLU A 13 7.85 8.16 10.23
N ILE A 14 6.98 7.53 9.44
CA ILE A 14 6.36 8.16 8.27
C ILE A 14 5.34 9.21 8.72
N ALA A 15 4.55 8.89 9.75
CA ALA A 15 3.60 9.81 10.37
C ALA A 15 4.28 11.10 10.86
N LYS A 16 5.44 11.01 11.51
CA LYS A 16 6.23 12.17 11.92
C LYS A 16 6.73 12.98 10.72
N ALA A 17 7.23 12.32 9.68
CA ALA A 17 7.70 13.01 8.49
C ALA A 17 6.59 13.79 7.78
N VAL A 18 5.37 13.24 7.69
CA VAL A 18 4.23 13.97 7.10
C VAL A 18 3.77 15.15 7.97
N ASP A 19 3.85 15.03 9.30
CA ASP A 19 3.58 16.14 10.22
C ASP A 19 4.58 17.29 10.05
N GLU A 20 5.87 16.97 9.94
CA GLU A 20 6.95 17.95 9.66
C GLU A 20 6.79 18.63 8.29
N MET A 21 6.22 17.92 7.31
CA MET A 21 5.83 18.49 6.01
C MET A 21 4.55 19.34 6.06
N GLY A 22 3.89 19.44 7.21
CA GLY A 22 2.66 20.20 7.40
C GLY A 22 1.39 19.49 6.93
N TRP A 23 1.42 18.17 6.75
CA TRP A 23 0.24 17.37 6.39
C TRP A 23 -0.52 16.99 7.64
N LEU A 24 -1.39 17.90 8.09
CA LEU A 24 -2.12 17.76 9.35
C LEU A 24 -3.21 16.68 9.31
N LEU A 25 -3.91 16.57 8.16
CA LEU A 25 -5.01 15.62 7.95
C LEU A 25 -4.86 14.94 6.59
N PRO A 26 -5.20 13.65 6.48
CA PRO A 26 -5.25 12.96 5.20
C PRO A 26 -6.37 13.52 4.32
N THR A 27 -6.16 13.50 3.00
CA THR A 27 -7.25 13.78 2.05
C THR A 27 -8.20 12.58 1.95
N ASP A 28 -9.39 12.78 1.37
CA ASP A 28 -10.38 11.70 1.22
C ASP A 28 -9.79 10.48 0.49
N VAL A 29 -9.10 10.71 -0.65
CA VAL A 29 -8.45 9.63 -1.42
C VAL A 29 -7.33 8.95 -0.64
N GLN A 30 -6.63 9.66 0.25
CA GLN A 30 -5.61 9.06 1.11
C GLN A 30 -6.24 8.19 2.20
N SER A 31 -7.30 8.69 2.83
CA SER A 31 -8.01 7.99 3.90
C SER A 31 -8.64 6.68 3.40
N GLU A 32 -9.13 6.67 2.16
CA GLU A 32 -9.69 5.47 1.52
C GLU A 32 -8.60 4.51 1.02
N ALA A 33 -7.55 5.02 0.37
CA ALA A 33 -6.59 4.16 -0.32
C ALA A 33 -5.51 3.58 0.61
N ILE A 34 -5.01 4.35 1.58
CA ILE A 34 -3.85 3.96 2.40
C ILE A 34 -4.11 2.65 3.16
N PRO A 35 -5.22 2.48 3.91
CA PRO A 35 -5.48 1.24 4.64
C PRO A 35 -5.63 0.04 3.70
N VAL A 36 -6.26 0.24 2.54
CA VAL A 36 -6.49 -0.82 1.54
C VAL A 36 -5.18 -1.31 0.92
N ILE A 37 -4.26 -0.39 0.59
CA ILE A 37 -2.94 -0.74 0.07
C ILE A 37 -2.08 -1.43 1.14
N LEU A 38 -2.17 -0.98 2.40
CA LEU A 38 -1.46 -1.62 3.51
C LEU A 38 -1.96 -3.05 3.77
N ASP A 39 -3.25 -3.32 3.58
CA ASP A 39 -3.80 -4.68 3.65
C ASP A 39 -3.38 -5.58 2.46
N GLY A 40 -2.81 -4.98 1.41
CA GLY A 40 -2.23 -5.68 0.27
C GLY A 40 -3.19 -5.88 -0.89
N ALA A 41 -4.28 -5.13 -0.95
CA ALA A 41 -5.20 -5.12 -2.07
C ALA A 41 -4.70 -4.22 -3.22
N ASP A 42 -5.08 -4.55 -4.45
CA ASP A 42 -4.87 -3.71 -5.61
C ASP A 42 -5.90 -2.57 -5.63
N VAL A 43 -5.44 -1.34 -5.88
CA VAL A 43 -6.27 -0.13 -5.82
C VAL A 43 -6.17 0.66 -7.12
N LEU A 44 -7.33 1.03 -7.67
CA LEU A 44 -7.46 2.00 -8.75
C LEU A 44 -8.02 3.32 -8.19
N MET A 45 -7.27 4.41 -8.34
CA MET A 45 -7.70 5.74 -7.90
C MET A 45 -8.02 6.64 -9.10
N ALA A 46 -9.26 7.11 -9.21
CA ALA A 46 -9.70 8.03 -10.26
C ALA A 46 -10.26 9.32 -9.63
N VAL A 47 -9.39 10.32 -9.49
CA VAL A 47 -9.73 11.64 -8.91
C VAL A 47 -8.89 12.73 -9.56
N GLU A 48 -9.29 14.00 -9.46
CA GLU A 48 -8.62 15.15 -10.08
C GLU A 48 -7.19 15.40 -9.59
N THR A 49 -6.38 16.11 -10.39
CA THR A 49 -5.02 16.51 -10.01
C THR A 49 -5.05 17.41 -8.77
N GLY A 50 -4.07 17.23 -7.87
CA GLY A 50 -4.01 17.99 -6.60
C GLY A 50 -4.76 17.34 -5.43
N SER A 51 -5.54 16.27 -5.65
CA SER A 51 -6.27 15.58 -4.58
C SER A 51 -5.43 14.74 -3.61
N GLY A 52 -4.11 14.64 -3.84
CA GLY A 52 -3.20 13.90 -2.96
C GLY A 52 -2.99 12.42 -3.32
N LYS A 53 -3.39 11.96 -4.53
CA LYS A 53 -3.13 10.58 -5.03
C LYS A 53 -1.68 10.12 -4.89
N THR A 54 -0.71 11.01 -5.09
CA THR A 54 0.71 10.67 -4.95
C THR A 54 1.03 10.25 -3.52
N GLY A 55 0.57 11.00 -2.51
CA GLY A 55 0.73 10.62 -1.10
C GLY A 55 -0.03 9.33 -0.78
N ALA A 56 -1.25 9.18 -1.31
CA ALA A 56 -2.10 8.00 -1.12
C ALA A 56 -1.42 6.71 -1.58
N PHE A 57 -0.64 6.76 -2.66
CA PHE A 57 0.16 5.63 -3.14
C PHE A 57 1.52 5.51 -2.43
N CYS A 58 2.28 6.60 -2.34
CA CYS A 58 3.67 6.54 -1.90
C CYS A 58 3.83 6.19 -0.42
N LEU A 59 2.99 6.74 0.47
CA LEU A 59 3.10 6.50 1.91
C LEU A 59 3.01 5.00 2.27
N PRO A 60 1.97 4.25 1.84
CA PRO A 60 1.88 2.84 2.16
C PRO A 60 2.96 2.02 1.45
N ILE A 61 3.37 2.39 0.24
CA ILE A 61 4.46 1.68 -0.47
C ILE A 61 5.80 1.83 0.24
N LEU A 62 6.13 3.03 0.74
CA LEU A 62 7.35 3.26 1.52
C LEU A 62 7.37 2.37 2.78
N GLN A 63 6.26 2.28 3.49
CA GLN A 63 6.11 1.41 4.65
C GLN A 63 6.32 -0.07 4.28
N ILE A 64 5.67 -0.54 3.23
CA ILE A 64 5.78 -1.92 2.75
C ILE A 64 7.22 -2.29 2.40
N VAL A 65 7.91 -1.40 1.67
CA VAL A 65 9.31 -1.60 1.29
C VAL A 65 10.20 -1.62 2.53
N HIS A 66 9.99 -0.69 3.46
CA HIS A 66 10.77 -0.62 4.70
C HIS A 66 10.62 -1.89 5.55
N GLU A 67 9.38 -2.35 5.77
CA GLU A 67 9.10 -3.60 6.49
C GLU A 67 9.74 -4.80 5.78
N THR A 68 9.58 -4.89 4.46
CA THR A 68 10.16 -5.97 3.65
C THR A 68 11.69 -6.01 3.77
N LEU A 69 12.36 -4.86 3.71
CA LEU A 69 13.81 -4.77 3.87
C LEU A 69 14.26 -5.19 5.26
N ARG A 70 13.52 -4.82 6.31
CA ARG A 70 13.80 -5.24 7.69
C ARG A 70 13.66 -6.75 7.85
N ASP A 71 12.62 -7.35 7.29
CA ASP A 71 12.43 -8.80 7.37
C ASP A 71 13.59 -9.58 6.74
N ILE A 72 14.06 -9.11 5.58
CA ILE A 72 15.20 -9.70 4.88
C ILE A 72 16.46 -9.63 5.74
N GLN A 73 16.69 -8.51 6.43
CA GLN A 73 17.84 -8.33 7.32
C GLN A 73 17.76 -9.24 8.56
N GLU A 74 16.56 -9.42 9.11
CA GLU A 74 16.31 -10.25 10.28
C GLU A 74 16.25 -11.76 9.95
N GLY A 75 16.39 -12.14 8.67
CA GLY A 75 16.32 -13.53 8.22
C GLY A 75 14.91 -14.12 8.28
N ASN A 76 13.89 -13.29 8.51
CA ASN A 76 12.50 -13.69 8.49
C ASN A 76 11.97 -13.65 7.05
N LYS A 77 11.22 -14.68 6.65
CA LYS A 77 10.30 -14.52 5.53
C LYS A 77 9.22 -13.54 6.00
N GLY A 78 9.21 -12.33 5.46
CA GLY A 78 8.39 -11.23 5.96
C GLY A 78 6.90 -11.57 6.16
N PRO A 79 6.15 -10.78 6.97
CA PRO A 79 4.78 -11.08 7.35
C PRO A 79 3.85 -11.24 6.13
N ARG A 80 4.17 -10.58 5.01
CA ARG A 80 3.42 -10.73 3.74
C ARG A 80 3.64 -12.09 3.05
N ALA A 81 4.83 -12.68 3.14
CA ALA A 81 5.03 -14.06 2.72
C ALA A 81 4.21 -15.04 3.61
N ARG A 82 3.98 -14.68 4.87
CA ARG A 82 3.19 -15.47 5.84
C ARG A 82 1.69 -15.40 5.58
N LYS A 83 1.13 -14.24 5.22
CA LYS A 83 -0.30 -14.07 4.86
C LYS A 83 -0.67 -14.84 3.58
N GLN A 84 0.25 -14.91 2.60
CA GLN A 84 0.06 -15.76 1.40
C GLN A 84 0.25 -17.26 1.69
N ALA A 85 1.06 -17.63 2.68
CA ALA A 85 1.31 -19.04 3.01
C ALA A 85 0.13 -19.75 3.72
N SER A 86 -0.86 -19.02 4.24
CA SER A 86 -2.06 -19.59 4.87
C SER A 86 -3.23 -19.81 3.91
N ALA A 87 -3.06 -19.54 2.60
CA ALA A 87 -4.00 -19.94 1.56
C ALA A 87 -3.31 -20.96 0.65
N SER A 88 -3.40 -22.24 1.01
CA SER A 88 -3.10 -23.33 0.07
C SER A 88 -4.15 -23.30 -1.04
N ASN A 89 -3.89 -22.53 -2.09
CA ASN A 89 -4.43 -22.79 -3.40
C ASN A 89 -3.25 -22.61 -4.37
N GLU A 90 -2.96 -23.67 -5.14
CA GLU A 90 -1.88 -23.72 -6.11
C GLU A 90 -1.81 -22.39 -6.90
N LEU A 91 -0.73 -21.63 -6.68
CA LEU A 91 -0.46 -20.45 -7.47
C LEU A 91 -0.16 -20.91 -8.89
N LYS A 92 -1.18 -20.87 -9.75
CA LYS A 92 -0.99 -20.97 -11.19
C LYS A 92 0.00 -19.88 -11.61
N PRO A 93 1.10 -20.21 -12.31
CA PRO A 93 2.04 -19.21 -12.76
C PRO A 93 1.30 -18.17 -13.61
N LEU A 94 1.44 -16.89 -13.27
CA LEU A 94 0.89 -15.78 -14.03
C LEU A 94 1.49 -15.81 -15.45
N GLN A 95 0.78 -16.44 -16.38
CA GLN A 95 1.08 -16.34 -17.80
C GLN A 95 0.41 -15.09 -18.35
N LEU A 96 1.23 -14.09 -18.71
CA LEU A 96 0.80 -12.91 -19.43
C LEU A 96 0.29 -13.36 -20.82
N LYS A 97 -1.03 -13.35 -21.04
CA LYS A 97 -1.60 -13.66 -22.35
C LYS A 97 -1.47 -12.44 -23.25
N PHE A 98 -0.57 -12.51 -24.23
CA PHE A 98 -0.36 -11.45 -25.24
C PHE A 98 -1.62 -11.04 -26.04
N HIS A 99 -2.72 -11.81 -25.94
CA HIS A 99 -3.97 -11.59 -26.66
C HIS A 99 -5.16 -11.26 -25.75
N ASP A 100 -4.93 -10.87 -24.49
CA ASP A 100 -6.01 -10.38 -23.61
C ASP A 100 -6.42 -8.95 -23.99
N ARG A 101 -6.91 -8.79 -25.22
CA ARG A 101 -7.73 -7.65 -25.63
C ARG A 101 -9.17 -8.12 -25.52
N SER A 102 -9.78 -7.90 -24.37
CA SER A 102 -11.23 -7.92 -24.28
C SER A 102 -11.77 -6.92 -25.30
N HIS A 103 -12.32 -7.44 -26.39
CA HIS A 103 -13.21 -6.68 -27.25
C HIS A 103 -14.47 -6.38 -26.43
N GLY A 104 -14.50 -5.22 -25.79
CA GLY A 104 -15.68 -4.65 -25.16
C GLY A 104 -16.08 -3.39 -25.91
N LEU A 105 -17.14 -3.51 -26.71
CA LEU A 105 -18.02 -2.40 -27.09
C LEU A 105 -18.71 -1.84 -25.84
#